data_AF-A0A8T4QZJ9-F1
#
_entry.id   AF-A0A8T4QZJ9-F1
#
_cell.length_a   1.000
_cell.length_b   1.000
_cell.length_c   1.000
_cell.angle_alpha   90.00
_cell.angle_beta   90.00
_cell.angle_gamma   90.00
#
_symmetry.space_group_name_H-M   'P 1'
#
loop_
_entity.id
_entity.type
_entity.pdbx_description
1 polymer ?
#
loop_
_entity_poly.entity_id
_entity_poly.type
_entity_poly.pdbx_seq_one_letter_code
_entity_poly.pdbx_strand_id
1 'polypeptide(L)'
;MVHPITDRIHCMADGIHRMTDKPLPTANGQHCMTDGLFDDLRDIDEARGITIREQTTLEKLLEAETKLIHHETQGWRKNVLVEFGRFRGGYEFFYERLTQLLGNIKFTEIDLKEFILAKANTDYQEDYSAALGLFTGCLLEILTKRNTEEGKRTIVYINGQGNKFDYLFSHARAVDTLVVDNFRGDNICYNISNSLDKRAKTIAVLNISGDRTCAGVNGHIWNLFIIDCYGDYIASRISERSENAGIRNCYIINANGNYIANKLAAEGKINYVFIVNENGNVNLGDVTARNGSINTLYVVSIGGIINISSDDSLASMMDMFEKVDITKINAKELNQYDGSVHIDQAVLKKYQRWMQETKTGDAINTLKSLQGKSYTDAIKVLELHF
;
A
#
# COMPACT_ATOMS: atom_id res chain seq x y z
N MET A 1 -20.41 -46.76 32.92
CA MET A 1 -21.80 -46.24 33.00
C MET A 1 -21.87 -44.99 32.14
N VAL A 2 -22.85 -45.00 31.23
CA VAL A 2 -23.35 -43.92 30.36
C VAL A 2 -22.47 -43.51 29.16
N HIS A 3 -23.14 -43.59 28.00
CA HIS A 3 -22.68 -43.59 26.61
C HIS A 3 -22.41 -42.20 26.00
N PRO A 4 -21.75 -42.13 24.82
CA PRO A 4 -21.61 -40.93 24.00
C PRO A 4 -22.87 -40.70 23.13
N ILE A 5 -23.24 -39.45 22.91
CA ILE A 5 -24.32 -39.07 21.99
C ILE A 5 -23.72 -38.77 20.61
N THR A 6 -23.97 -39.70 19.70
CA THR A 6 -24.09 -39.48 18.25
C THR A 6 -25.55 -39.16 17.93
N ASP A 7 -25.82 -38.20 17.03
CA ASP A 7 -26.94 -38.23 16.06
C ASP A 7 -26.70 -37.11 15.02
N ARG A 8 -26.41 -37.43 13.75
CA ARG A 8 -27.33 -37.76 12.64
C ARG A 8 -28.29 -36.63 12.28
N ILE A 9 -28.01 -35.95 11.16
CA ILE A 9 -29.04 -35.50 10.22
C ILE A 9 -28.61 -35.89 8.80
N HIS A 10 -29.35 -36.84 8.25
CA HIS A 10 -29.37 -37.23 6.84
C HIS A 10 -30.83 -37.10 6.37
N CYS A 11 -30.99 -36.92 5.05
CA CYS A 11 -32.24 -37.01 4.27
C CYS A 11 -33.14 -35.78 4.25
N MET A 12 -33.08 -35.03 3.14
CA MET A 12 -34.22 -34.95 2.21
C MET A 12 -33.70 -34.92 0.78
N ALA A 13 -33.95 -36.01 0.06
CA ALA A 13 -33.95 -36.08 -1.39
C ALA A 13 -35.40 -36.06 -1.88
N ASP A 14 -35.55 -35.74 -3.16
CA ASP A 14 -36.69 -36.00 -4.04
C ASP A 14 -37.81 -34.94 -4.14
N GLY A 15 -37.71 -34.20 -5.24
CA GLY A 15 -38.77 -33.40 -5.85
C GLY A 15 -38.53 -33.31 -7.36
N ILE A 16 -38.71 -34.44 -8.04
CA ILE A 16 -38.66 -34.61 -9.50
C ILE A 16 -39.74 -33.74 -10.16
N HIS A 17 -39.37 -32.89 -11.13
CA HIS A 17 -40.21 -32.66 -12.28
C HIS A 17 -39.43 -32.73 -13.59
N ARG A 18 -39.70 -33.84 -14.28
CA ARG A 18 -39.48 -34.09 -15.71
C ARG A 18 -40.10 -32.94 -16.51
N MET A 19 -39.28 -32.17 -17.23
CA MET A 19 -39.76 -31.48 -18.42
C MET A 19 -39.46 -32.35 -19.62
N THR A 20 -40.54 -32.96 -20.09
CA THR A 20 -40.68 -33.81 -21.26
C THR A 20 -40.26 -33.10 -22.54
N ASP A 21 -39.58 -33.86 -23.39
CA ASP A 21 -39.39 -33.64 -24.81
C ASP A 21 -40.65 -33.09 -25.48
N LYS A 22 -40.57 -31.85 -25.98
CA LYS A 22 -41.45 -31.36 -27.03
C LYS A 22 -40.62 -31.19 -28.30
N PRO A 23 -41.03 -31.78 -29.43
CA PRO A 23 -40.35 -31.54 -30.69
C PRO A 23 -40.47 -30.07 -31.07
N LEU A 24 -39.36 -29.52 -31.55
CA LEU A 24 -39.27 -28.18 -32.13
C LEU A 24 -40.32 -28.03 -33.25
N PRO A 25 -41.11 -26.95 -33.28
CA PRO A 25 -41.94 -26.66 -34.43
C PRO A 25 -41.01 -26.29 -35.59
N THR A 26 -41.19 -26.99 -36.72
CA THR A 26 -40.63 -26.62 -38.01
C THR A 26 -41.14 -25.23 -38.40
N ALA A 27 -40.24 -24.26 -38.39
CA ALA A 27 -40.51 -22.92 -38.90
C ALA A 27 -40.65 -22.98 -40.43
N ASN A 28 -41.88 -23.20 -40.89
CA ASN A 28 -42.26 -22.84 -42.25
C ASN A 28 -42.21 -21.32 -42.35
N GLY A 29 -41.56 -20.85 -43.42
CA GLY A 29 -41.39 -19.44 -43.71
C GLY A 29 -42.72 -18.70 -43.76
N GLN A 30 -42.85 -17.72 -42.89
CA GLN A 30 -43.73 -16.58 -43.09
C GLN A 30 -42.89 -15.34 -42.80
N HIS A 31 -42.60 -14.60 -43.87
CA HIS A 31 -42.08 -13.25 -43.82
C HIS A 31 -43.01 -12.39 -42.94
N CYS A 32 -42.63 -12.18 -41.67
CA CYS A 32 -43.13 -11.05 -40.90
C CYS A 32 -42.42 -9.81 -41.45
N MET A 33 -43.14 -9.12 -42.33
CA MET A 33 -42.87 -7.74 -42.74
C MET A 33 -42.54 -6.92 -41.49
N THR A 34 -41.34 -6.36 -41.47
CA THR A 34 -40.85 -5.37 -40.52
C THR A 34 -41.42 -3.96 -40.77
N ASP A 35 -42.56 -3.86 -41.46
CA ASP A 35 -43.20 -2.60 -41.78
C ASP A 35 -44.23 -2.26 -40.70
N GLY A 36 -43.87 -1.37 -39.78
CA GLY A 36 -44.87 -0.63 -39.01
C GLY A 36 -44.57 -0.31 -37.54
N LEU A 37 -43.46 -0.79 -36.93
CA LEU A 37 -43.18 -0.45 -35.51
C LEU A 37 -42.30 0.81 -35.34
N PHE A 38 -41.74 1.36 -36.42
CA PHE A 38 -40.89 2.55 -36.38
C PHE A 38 -41.47 3.76 -37.13
N ASP A 39 -42.66 3.63 -37.74
CA ASP A 39 -43.28 4.71 -38.52
C ASP A 39 -43.92 5.81 -37.67
N ASP A 40 -44.16 5.55 -36.37
CA ASP A 40 -44.64 6.52 -35.39
C ASP A 40 -43.50 7.30 -34.68
N LEU A 41 -42.25 7.15 -35.11
CA LEU A 41 -41.11 7.93 -34.58
C LEU A 41 -40.74 9.12 -35.47
N ARG A 42 -41.50 9.38 -36.54
CA ARG A 42 -41.26 10.49 -37.48
C ARG A 42 -41.53 11.88 -36.84
N ASP A 43 -42.13 11.94 -35.65
CA ASP A 43 -42.34 13.17 -34.88
C ASP A 43 -41.26 13.42 -33.79
N ILE A 44 -40.18 12.61 -33.73
CA ILE A 44 -39.00 12.91 -32.89
C ILE A 44 -37.92 13.65 -33.71
N ASP A 45 -38.34 14.50 -34.66
CA ASP A 45 -37.44 15.40 -35.39
C ASP A 45 -37.22 16.74 -34.66
N GLU A 46 -37.94 16.99 -33.56
CA GLU A 46 -37.52 18.03 -32.62
C GLU A 46 -36.29 17.54 -31.87
N ALA A 47 -35.12 17.95 -32.36
CA ALA A 47 -33.87 17.93 -31.63
C ALA A 47 -34.10 18.59 -30.26
N ARG A 48 -34.51 17.77 -29.28
CA ARG A 48 -34.60 18.14 -27.87
C ARG A 48 -33.30 18.87 -27.59
N GLY A 49 -33.37 20.11 -27.10
CA GLY A 49 -32.19 20.92 -26.81
C GLY A 49 -31.32 20.20 -25.78
N ILE A 50 -30.47 19.28 -26.24
CA ILE A 50 -29.53 18.53 -25.41
C ILE A 50 -28.51 19.57 -24.97
N THR A 51 -28.77 20.13 -23.79
CA THR A 51 -27.80 21.00 -23.14
C THR A 51 -26.70 20.07 -22.66
N ILE A 52 -25.56 20.08 -23.37
CA ILE A 52 -24.39 19.28 -22.99
C ILE A 52 -23.97 19.78 -21.60
N ARG A 53 -24.16 18.96 -20.58
CA ARG A 53 -23.69 19.29 -19.23
C ARG A 53 -22.16 19.35 -19.23
N GLU A 54 -21.61 20.27 -18.47
CA GLU A 54 -20.16 20.30 -18.26
C GLU A 54 -19.72 19.05 -17.49
N GLN A 55 -18.63 18.43 -17.94
CA GLN A 55 -18.02 17.30 -17.24
C GLN A 55 -17.43 17.75 -15.91
N THR A 56 -17.71 16.98 -14.87
CA THR A 56 -17.08 17.07 -13.55
C THR A 56 -15.59 16.73 -13.61
N THR A 57 -14.82 17.14 -12.59
CA THR A 57 -13.40 16.78 -12.47
C THR A 57 -13.21 15.27 -12.43
N LEU A 58 -14.05 14.55 -11.68
CA LEU A 58 -14.01 13.10 -11.62
C LEU A 58 -14.21 12.47 -13.00
N GLU A 59 -15.21 12.89 -13.77
CA GLU A 59 -15.43 12.39 -15.14
C GLU A 59 -14.21 12.62 -16.04
N LYS A 60 -13.56 13.78 -15.93
CA LYS A 60 -12.34 14.08 -16.69
C LYS A 60 -11.16 13.19 -16.29
N LEU A 61 -11.00 12.89 -14.99
CA LEU A 61 -9.97 11.96 -14.50
C LEU A 61 -10.24 10.53 -14.97
N LEU A 62 -11.50 10.08 -14.94
CA LEU A 62 -11.93 8.78 -15.46
C LEU A 62 -11.69 8.65 -16.97
N GLU A 63 -11.97 9.70 -17.73
CA GLU A 63 -11.70 9.75 -19.16
C GLU A 63 -10.18 9.70 -19.45
N ALA A 64 -9.37 10.45 -18.69
CA ALA A 64 -7.92 10.43 -18.82
C ALA A 64 -7.33 9.05 -18.49
N GLU A 65 -7.83 8.40 -17.44
CA GLU A 65 -7.48 7.01 -17.10
C GLU A 65 -7.81 6.05 -18.23
N THR A 66 -9.04 6.08 -18.74
CA THR A 66 -9.45 5.21 -19.84
C THR A 66 -8.58 5.42 -21.07
N LYS A 67 -8.34 6.68 -21.47
CA LYS A 67 -7.49 7.00 -22.63
C LYS A 67 -6.05 6.52 -22.45
N LEU A 68 -5.48 6.70 -21.26
CA LEU A 68 -4.09 6.35 -21.02
C LEU A 68 -3.94 4.84 -20.85
N ILE A 69 -4.65 4.22 -19.91
CA ILE A 69 -4.50 2.79 -19.60
C ILE A 69 -4.94 1.93 -20.78
N HIS A 70 -6.04 2.23 -21.47
CA HIS A 70 -6.49 1.42 -22.61
C HIS A 70 -5.50 1.50 -23.78
N HIS A 71 -4.97 2.69 -24.08
CA HIS A 71 -3.96 2.86 -25.12
C HIS A 71 -2.66 2.10 -24.78
N GLU A 72 -2.20 2.24 -23.54
CA GLU A 72 -0.94 1.65 -23.09
C GLU A 72 -1.03 0.13 -22.95
N THR A 73 -2.09 -0.42 -22.34
CA THR A 73 -2.24 -1.87 -22.15
C THR A 73 -2.39 -2.64 -23.46
N GLN A 74 -2.85 -2.02 -24.55
CA GLN A 74 -2.86 -2.64 -25.88
C GLN A 74 -1.47 -2.67 -26.56
N GLY A 75 -0.62 -1.67 -26.28
CA GLY A 75 0.72 -1.56 -26.84
C GLY A 75 1.80 -2.24 -26.00
N TRP A 76 1.54 -2.44 -24.70
CA TRP A 76 2.47 -3.07 -23.77
C TRP A 76 2.55 -4.57 -24.08
N ARG A 77 3.62 -4.99 -24.74
CA ARG A 77 4.00 -6.41 -24.72
C ARG A 77 4.09 -6.83 -23.26
N LYS A 78 3.50 -7.98 -22.91
CA LYS A 78 3.45 -8.57 -21.55
C LYS A 78 4.75 -8.44 -20.72
N ASN A 79 5.90 -8.40 -21.39
CA ASN A 79 7.22 -8.25 -20.78
C ASN A 79 7.49 -6.85 -20.18
N VAL A 80 6.87 -5.78 -20.69
CA VAL A 80 7.15 -4.40 -20.26
C VAL A 80 6.56 -4.13 -18.87
N LEU A 81 5.40 -4.70 -18.53
CA LEU A 81 4.79 -4.61 -17.20
C LEU A 81 5.60 -5.29 -16.10
N VAL A 82 6.13 -6.47 -16.40
CA VAL A 82 7.05 -7.20 -15.51
C VAL A 82 8.39 -6.45 -15.35
N GLU A 83 8.78 -5.66 -16.36
CA GLU A 83 10.02 -4.89 -16.37
C GLU A 83 9.88 -3.41 -15.95
N PHE A 84 8.67 -2.84 -15.82
CA PHE A 84 8.48 -1.45 -15.37
C PHE A 84 8.92 -1.23 -13.93
N GLY A 85 8.86 -2.27 -13.09
CA GLY A 85 9.51 -2.26 -11.78
C GLY A 85 11.05 -2.20 -11.84
N ARG A 86 11.65 -2.41 -13.01
CA ARG A 86 13.10 -2.43 -13.26
C ARG A 86 13.60 -1.26 -14.12
N PHE A 87 12.77 -0.66 -14.97
CA PHE A 87 13.18 0.44 -15.86
C PHE A 87 12.47 1.76 -15.56
N ARG A 88 13.24 2.70 -15.01
CA ARG A 88 12.91 4.12 -14.77
C ARG A 88 12.10 4.74 -15.93
N GLY A 89 12.56 4.53 -17.17
CA GLY A 89 12.03 5.18 -18.38
C GLY A 89 10.54 4.98 -18.67
N GLY A 90 9.94 3.91 -18.17
CA GLY A 90 8.51 3.69 -18.33
C GLY A 90 7.61 4.64 -17.56
N TYR A 91 8.01 4.92 -16.32
CA TYR A 91 7.29 5.86 -15.48
C TYR A 91 7.38 7.28 -16.06
N GLU A 92 8.56 7.70 -16.56
CA GLU A 92 8.72 9.01 -17.18
C GLU A 92 7.77 9.20 -18.38
N PHE A 93 7.70 8.21 -19.28
CA PHE A 93 6.78 8.24 -20.40
C PHE A 93 5.31 8.34 -19.96
N PHE A 94 4.91 7.50 -18.99
CA PHE A 94 3.56 7.49 -18.45
C PHE A 94 3.19 8.85 -17.81
N TYR A 95 4.11 9.41 -17.01
CA TYR A 95 3.96 10.70 -16.35
C TYR A 95 3.82 11.86 -17.35
N GLU A 96 4.68 11.91 -18.38
CA GLU A 96 4.64 12.95 -19.41
C GLU A 96 3.32 12.91 -20.18
N ARG A 97 2.88 11.70 -20.57
CA ARG A 97 1.62 11.52 -21.30
C ARG A 97 0.41 11.90 -20.45
N LEU A 98 0.39 11.49 -19.18
CA LEU A 98 -0.67 11.90 -18.25
C LEU A 98 -0.69 13.42 -18.05
N THR A 99 0.47 14.05 -17.89
CA THR A 99 0.58 15.51 -17.75
C THR A 99 0.00 16.24 -18.97
N GLN A 100 0.27 15.74 -20.18
CA GLN A 100 -0.30 16.27 -21.42
C GLN A 100 -1.83 16.09 -21.48
N LEU A 101 -2.33 14.89 -21.14
CA LEU A 101 -3.76 14.58 -21.13
C LEU A 101 -4.51 15.44 -20.12
N LEU A 102 -3.92 15.65 -18.94
CA LEU A 102 -4.52 16.48 -17.91
C LEU A 102 -4.46 17.95 -18.27
N GLY A 103 -3.39 18.44 -18.92
CA GLY A 103 -3.30 19.82 -19.43
C GLY A 103 -3.85 20.86 -18.44
N ASN A 104 -5.04 21.39 -18.75
CA ASN A 104 -5.74 22.44 -17.97
C ASN A 104 -6.71 21.90 -16.89
N ILE A 105 -6.90 20.59 -16.78
CA ILE A 105 -7.72 19.95 -15.76
C ILE A 105 -7.07 20.21 -14.41
N LYS A 106 -7.68 21.09 -13.62
CA LYS A 106 -7.35 21.30 -12.21
C LYS A 106 -8.09 20.27 -11.38
N PHE A 107 -7.40 19.67 -10.43
CA PHE A 107 -7.95 18.74 -9.47
C PHE A 107 -7.23 18.96 -8.13
N THR A 108 -7.90 18.57 -7.06
CA THR A 108 -7.48 18.76 -5.67
C THR A 108 -7.26 17.42 -5.00
N GLU A 109 -6.87 17.44 -3.73
CA GLU A 109 -6.78 16.26 -2.86
C GLU A 109 -8.13 15.55 -2.73
N ILE A 110 -9.25 16.29 -2.76
CA ILE A 110 -10.60 15.73 -2.69
C ILE A 110 -10.91 14.96 -3.98
N ASP A 111 -10.64 15.56 -5.14
CA ASP A 111 -10.89 14.92 -6.44
C ASP A 111 -10.05 13.64 -6.60
N LEU A 112 -8.78 13.66 -6.16
CA LEU A 112 -7.91 12.47 -6.17
C LEU A 112 -8.48 11.37 -5.28
N LYS A 113 -8.96 11.72 -4.08
CA LYS A 113 -9.61 10.79 -3.16
C LYS A 113 -10.87 10.18 -3.77
N GLU A 114 -11.74 11.00 -4.34
CA GLU A 114 -12.97 10.55 -5.00
C GLU A 114 -12.68 9.59 -6.15
N PHE A 115 -11.66 9.91 -6.96
CA PHE A 115 -11.21 9.03 -8.04
C PHE A 115 -10.79 7.65 -7.52
N ILE A 116 -9.94 7.60 -6.48
CA ILE A 116 -9.45 6.32 -5.93
C ILE A 116 -10.61 5.50 -5.35
N LEU A 117 -11.53 6.13 -4.62
CA LEU A 117 -12.69 5.45 -4.05
C LEU A 117 -13.66 4.94 -5.11
N ALA A 118 -13.76 5.61 -6.25
CA ALA A 118 -14.55 5.16 -7.40
C ALA A 118 -13.88 4.00 -8.19
N LYS A 119 -12.61 3.72 -7.95
CA LYS A 119 -11.77 2.80 -8.74
C LYS A 119 -11.22 1.60 -7.96
N ALA A 120 -11.94 1.14 -6.93
CA ALA A 120 -11.63 -0.13 -6.29
C ALA A 120 -11.46 -1.25 -7.36
N ASN A 121 -10.34 -1.97 -7.33
CA ASN A 121 -9.90 -2.82 -8.44
C ASN A 121 -10.01 -4.33 -8.15
N THR A 122 -11.08 -4.74 -7.46
CA THR A 122 -11.26 -6.13 -6.99
C THR A 122 -11.09 -7.17 -8.10
N ASP A 123 -11.57 -6.86 -9.31
CA ASP A 123 -11.68 -7.81 -10.42
C ASP A 123 -10.76 -7.47 -11.61
N TYR A 124 -9.80 -6.56 -11.42
CA TYR A 124 -8.88 -6.18 -12.49
C TYR A 124 -7.77 -7.21 -12.66
N GLN A 125 -7.36 -7.43 -13.92
CA GLN A 125 -6.16 -8.20 -14.24
C GLN A 125 -4.93 -7.47 -13.71
N GLU A 126 -3.89 -8.22 -13.30
CA GLU A 126 -2.65 -7.70 -12.71
C GLU A 126 -2.05 -6.55 -13.55
N ASP A 127 -2.00 -6.73 -14.87
CA ASP A 127 -1.50 -5.75 -15.83
C ASP A 127 -2.24 -4.40 -15.75
N TYR A 128 -3.57 -4.45 -15.65
CA TYR A 128 -4.40 -3.25 -15.51
C TYR A 128 -4.25 -2.64 -14.11
N SER A 129 -4.22 -3.46 -13.07
CA SER A 129 -4.01 -3.01 -11.69
C SER A 129 -2.67 -2.27 -11.54
N ALA A 130 -1.59 -2.78 -12.13
CA ALA A 130 -0.30 -2.13 -12.15
C ALA A 130 -0.35 -0.78 -12.91
N ALA A 131 -0.97 -0.75 -14.10
CA ALA A 131 -1.13 0.49 -14.86
C ALA A 131 -1.97 1.54 -14.10
N LEU A 132 -3.03 1.13 -13.40
CA LEU A 132 -3.83 1.99 -12.54
C LEU A 132 -3.03 2.48 -11.32
N GLY A 133 -2.19 1.62 -10.75
CA GLY A 133 -1.24 2.00 -9.71
C GLY A 133 -0.28 3.09 -10.14
N LEU A 134 0.33 2.95 -11.32
CA LEU A 134 1.18 3.98 -11.93
C LEU A 134 0.40 5.27 -12.20
N PHE A 135 -0.84 5.15 -12.69
CA PHE A 135 -1.72 6.29 -12.91
C PHE A 135 -1.99 7.08 -11.65
N THR A 136 -2.40 6.41 -10.56
CA THR A 136 -2.63 7.08 -9.27
C THR A 136 -1.34 7.67 -8.70
N GLY A 137 -0.19 7.00 -8.88
CA GLY A 137 1.11 7.53 -8.48
C GLY A 137 1.49 8.81 -9.25
N CYS A 138 1.25 8.84 -10.56
CA CYS A 138 1.48 10.03 -11.38
C CYS A 138 0.52 11.17 -11.01
N LEU A 139 -0.76 10.89 -10.74
CA LEU A 139 -1.72 11.90 -10.27
C LEU A 139 -1.24 12.56 -8.97
N LEU A 140 -0.78 11.76 -8.00
CA LEU A 140 -0.23 12.28 -6.74
C LEU A 140 1.00 13.16 -6.98
N GLU A 141 1.90 12.75 -7.88
CA GLU A 141 3.09 13.54 -8.24
C GLU A 141 2.72 14.87 -8.93
N ILE A 142 1.76 14.85 -9.86
CA ILE A 142 1.28 16.05 -10.58
C ILE A 142 0.62 17.02 -9.61
N LEU A 143 -0.27 16.54 -8.73
CA LEU A 143 -0.90 17.36 -7.70
C LEU A 143 0.15 18.02 -6.79
N THR A 144 1.11 17.21 -6.32
CA THR A 144 2.19 17.68 -5.44
C THR A 144 3.01 18.78 -6.09
N LYS A 145 3.37 18.62 -7.37
CA LYS A 145 4.12 19.63 -8.14
C LYS A 145 3.34 20.93 -8.31
N ARG A 146 2.07 20.87 -8.73
CA ARG A 146 1.22 22.05 -8.92
C ARG A 146 1.04 22.83 -7.63
N ASN A 147 0.73 22.15 -6.53
CA ASN A 147 0.62 22.79 -5.22
C ASN A 147 1.94 23.45 -4.79
N THR A 148 3.07 22.78 -5.02
CA THR A 148 4.41 23.33 -4.73
C THR A 148 4.68 24.60 -5.52
N GLU A 149 4.32 24.63 -6.81
CA GLU A 149 4.43 25.81 -7.68
C GLU A 149 3.55 26.97 -7.18
N GLU A 150 2.42 26.67 -6.53
CA GLU A 150 1.55 27.64 -5.86
C GLU A 150 1.99 27.99 -4.43
N GLY A 151 3.13 27.46 -3.95
CA GLY A 151 3.62 27.67 -2.58
C GLY A 151 2.80 26.95 -1.50
N LYS A 152 1.98 25.96 -1.88
CA LYS A 152 1.14 25.15 -1.00
C LYS A 152 1.77 23.78 -0.76
N ARG A 153 1.48 23.21 0.42
CA ARG A 153 1.81 21.81 0.72
C ARG A 153 0.66 20.90 0.30
N THR A 154 1.00 19.71 -0.19
CA THR A 154 0.01 18.69 -0.55
C THR A 154 -0.18 17.71 0.59
N ILE A 155 -1.42 17.53 1.04
CA ILE A 155 -1.75 16.65 2.16
C ILE A 155 -2.89 15.73 1.73
N VAL A 156 -2.54 14.50 1.35
CA VAL A 156 -3.52 13.51 0.91
C VAL A 156 -3.77 12.53 2.05
N TYR A 157 -5.01 12.48 2.53
CA TYR A 157 -5.50 11.41 3.39
C TYR A 157 -6.60 10.63 2.69
N ILE A 158 -6.44 9.31 2.64
CA ILE A 158 -7.44 8.41 2.08
C ILE A 158 -7.63 7.18 2.96
N ASN A 159 -8.89 6.93 3.32
CA ASN A 159 -9.33 5.70 3.96
C ASN A 159 -10.11 4.88 2.92
N GLY A 160 -9.66 3.65 2.67
CA GLY A 160 -10.23 2.77 1.65
C GLY A 160 -11.49 2.04 2.09
N GLN A 161 -11.90 2.14 3.35
CA GLN A 161 -13.08 1.43 3.89
C GLN A 161 -13.02 -0.09 3.67
N GLY A 162 -11.81 -0.65 3.61
CA GLY A 162 -11.54 -2.06 3.33
C GLY A 162 -11.65 -2.43 1.85
N ASN A 163 -11.72 -1.45 0.93
CA ASN A 163 -11.70 -1.69 -0.51
C ASN A 163 -10.36 -2.26 -0.98
N LYS A 164 -10.41 -3.05 -2.05
CA LYS A 164 -9.20 -3.57 -2.70
C LYS A 164 -8.63 -2.53 -3.69
N PHE A 165 -7.34 -2.23 -3.59
CA PHE A 165 -6.59 -1.38 -4.52
C PHE A 165 -5.13 -1.84 -4.67
N ASP A 166 -4.90 -2.83 -5.54
CA ASP A 166 -3.54 -3.27 -5.88
C ASP A 166 -2.74 -2.11 -6.51
N TYR A 167 -1.47 -1.97 -6.15
CA TYR A 167 -0.51 -0.96 -6.64
C TYR A 167 -0.87 0.50 -6.34
N LEU A 168 -1.74 0.79 -5.37
CA LEU A 168 -2.12 2.17 -5.04
C LEU A 168 -0.90 3.07 -4.80
N PHE A 169 -0.80 4.18 -5.55
CA PHE A 169 0.31 5.14 -5.52
C PHE A 169 1.70 4.56 -5.81
N SER A 170 1.76 3.44 -6.53
CA SER A 170 3.01 2.84 -6.94
C SER A 170 3.87 3.82 -7.76
N HIS A 171 5.17 3.86 -7.47
CA HIS A 171 6.18 4.70 -8.12
C HIS A 171 6.02 6.22 -8.02
N ALA A 172 5.08 6.76 -7.24
CA ALA A 172 4.95 8.22 -7.09
C ALA A 172 6.27 8.84 -6.60
N ARG A 173 6.92 9.71 -7.40
CA ARG A 173 8.27 10.21 -7.09
C ARG A 173 8.27 11.44 -6.19
N ALA A 174 7.20 12.25 -6.23
CA ALA A 174 7.04 13.43 -5.40
C ALA A 174 5.78 13.29 -4.55
N VAL A 175 5.97 13.35 -3.24
CA VAL A 175 4.91 13.29 -2.24
C VAL A 175 5.29 14.25 -1.14
N ASP A 176 4.36 15.06 -0.64
CA ASP A 176 4.58 15.90 0.54
C ASP A 176 4.16 15.15 1.82
N THR A 177 2.85 15.06 2.06
CA THR A 177 2.24 14.28 3.14
C THR A 177 1.20 13.35 2.54
N LEU A 178 1.38 12.05 2.74
CA LEU A 178 0.46 11.01 2.30
C LEU A 178 0.10 10.11 3.47
N VAL A 179 -1.19 9.88 3.64
CA VAL A 179 -1.69 8.83 4.52
C VAL A 179 -2.70 7.94 3.79
N VAL A 180 -2.38 6.65 3.72
CA VAL A 180 -3.21 5.58 3.15
C VAL A 180 -3.64 4.66 4.27
N ASP A 181 -4.95 4.45 4.42
CA ASP A 181 -5.53 3.75 5.56
C ASP A 181 -6.62 2.77 5.10
N ASN A 182 -6.69 1.59 5.72
CA ASN A 182 -7.81 0.65 5.60
C ASN A 182 -8.09 0.23 4.14
N PHE A 183 -7.05 -0.23 3.43
CA PHE A 183 -7.15 -0.84 2.11
C PHE A 183 -6.70 -2.29 2.15
N ARG A 184 -7.14 -3.07 1.16
CA ARG A 184 -6.58 -4.39 0.85
C ARG A 184 -5.90 -4.34 -0.51
N GLY A 185 -4.91 -5.19 -0.76
CA GLY A 185 -4.27 -5.30 -2.06
C GLY A 185 -2.75 -5.26 -1.99
N ASP A 186 -2.14 -5.80 -3.03
CA ASP A 186 -0.69 -5.98 -3.08
C ASP A 186 -0.01 -4.73 -3.63
N ASN A 187 1.26 -4.53 -3.26
CA ASN A 187 2.12 -3.46 -3.76
C ASN A 187 1.59 -2.03 -3.47
N ILE A 188 0.79 -1.85 -2.41
CA ILE A 188 0.36 -0.52 -1.99
C ILE A 188 1.58 0.31 -1.58
N CYS A 189 1.70 1.52 -2.14
CA CYS A 189 2.85 2.42 -1.99
C CYS A 189 4.19 1.76 -2.36
N TYR A 190 4.19 0.83 -3.32
CA TYR A 190 5.39 0.21 -3.85
C TYR A 190 6.28 1.23 -4.57
N ASN A 191 7.57 1.24 -4.31
CA ASN A 191 8.55 2.18 -4.89
C ASN A 191 8.18 3.67 -4.75
N ILE A 192 7.40 4.03 -3.73
CA ILE A 192 7.03 5.43 -3.50
C ILE A 192 8.25 6.27 -3.07
N SER A 193 8.18 7.57 -3.39
CA SER A 193 9.16 8.60 -3.08
C SER A 193 10.53 8.46 -3.77
N ASN A 194 10.65 7.68 -4.84
CA ASN A 194 11.93 7.36 -5.51
C ASN A 194 12.62 8.53 -6.27
N SER A 195 12.37 9.78 -5.88
CA SER A 195 13.13 10.96 -6.34
C SER A 195 14.27 11.26 -5.38
N LEU A 196 15.46 11.56 -5.92
CA LEU A 196 16.59 12.06 -5.15
C LEU A 196 16.48 13.55 -4.82
N ASP A 197 15.73 14.31 -5.64
CA ASP A 197 15.71 15.77 -5.55
C ASP A 197 14.57 16.30 -4.68
N LYS A 198 13.63 15.42 -4.30
CA LYS A 198 12.41 15.80 -3.57
C LYS A 198 12.33 15.11 -2.23
N ARG A 199 11.84 15.85 -1.24
CA ARG A 199 11.71 15.38 0.13
C ARG A 199 10.25 15.17 0.45
N ALA A 200 9.86 13.94 0.73
CA ALA A 200 8.60 13.67 1.40
C ALA A 200 8.73 14.02 2.89
N LYS A 201 7.71 14.68 3.42
CA LYS A 201 7.65 14.97 4.85
C LYS A 201 7.19 13.74 5.61
N THR A 202 6.02 13.24 5.25
CA THR A 202 5.40 12.13 5.98
C THR A 202 4.70 11.21 5.02
N ILE A 203 5.00 9.92 5.12
CA ILE A 203 4.23 8.84 4.49
C ILE A 203 3.75 7.94 5.61
N ALA A 204 2.44 7.73 5.72
CA ALA A 204 1.85 6.80 6.67
C ALA A 204 0.96 5.79 5.94
N VAL A 205 1.18 4.51 6.19
CA VAL A 205 0.42 3.42 5.59
C VAL A 205 -0.09 2.53 6.72
N LEU A 206 -1.42 2.47 6.86
CA LEU A 206 -2.11 2.03 8.07
C LEU A 206 -3.17 0.99 7.74
N ASN A 207 -3.33 -0.03 8.58
CA ASN A 207 -4.42 -1.01 8.47
C ASN A 207 -4.52 -1.64 7.06
N ILE A 208 -3.39 -2.04 6.48
CA ILE A 208 -3.33 -2.60 5.13
C ILE A 208 -3.23 -4.12 5.16
N SER A 209 -3.98 -4.82 4.31
CA SER A 209 -3.74 -6.26 4.07
C SER A 209 -3.34 -6.52 2.62
N GLY A 210 -2.11 -6.98 2.41
CA GLY A 210 -1.57 -7.35 1.11
C GLY A 210 -0.04 -7.38 1.10
N ASP A 211 0.50 -8.07 0.12
CA ASP A 211 1.94 -8.30 0.01
C ASP A 211 2.66 -7.04 -0.50
N ARG A 212 3.93 -6.89 -0.13
CA ARG A 212 4.83 -5.82 -0.61
C ARG A 212 4.32 -4.41 -0.32
N THR A 213 3.51 -4.25 0.73
CA THR A 213 3.10 -2.94 1.24
C THR A 213 4.32 -2.13 1.64
N CYS A 214 4.45 -0.92 1.08
CA CYS A 214 5.64 -0.06 1.24
C CYS A 214 6.96 -0.79 0.94
N ALA A 215 6.98 -1.69 -0.04
CA ALA A 215 8.24 -2.25 -0.51
C ALA A 215 8.93 -1.29 -1.49
N GLY A 216 10.26 -1.19 -1.41
CA GLY A 216 11.08 -0.37 -2.31
C GLY A 216 10.98 1.13 -2.07
N VAL A 217 10.54 1.57 -0.89
CA VAL A 217 10.49 3.01 -0.55
C VAL A 217 11.91 3.57 -0.57
N ASN A 218 12.18 4.49 -1.49
CA ASN A 218 13.48 5.14 -1.64
C ASN A 218 13.26 6.67 -1.60
N GLY A 219 14.33 7.46 -1.42
CA GLY A 219 14.28 8.92 -1.43
C GLY A 219 14.40 9.58 -0.05
N HIS A 220 14.20 10.89 -0.01
CA HIS A 220 14.33 11.67 1.21
C HIS A 220 13.00 11.75 1.96
N ILE A 221 12.84 10.97 3.03
CA ILE A 221 11.59 10.94 3.80
C ILE A 221 11.86 11.37 5.23
N TRP A 222 11.07 12.32 5.74
CA TRP A 222 11.22 12.72 7.14
C TRP A 222 10.66 11.66 8.08
N ASN A 223 9.43 11.21 7.85
CA ASN A 223 8.77 10.19 8.64
C ASN A 223 8.08 9.17 7.74
N LEU A 224 8.40 7.90 7.93
CA LEU A 224 7.72 6.76 7.33
C LEU A 224 7.05 5.95 8.43
N PHE A 225 5.73 5.81 8.38
CA PHE A 225 4.94 5.01 9.31
C PHE A 225 4.28 3.86 8.57
N ILE A 226 4.47 2.64 9.06
CA ILE A 226 3.88 1.41 8.55
C ILE A 226 3.27 0.70 9.76
N ILE A 227 1.95 0.77 9.92
CA ILE A 227 1.27 0.39 11.16
C ILE A 227 0.10 -0.54 10.86
N ASP A 228 0.01 -1.64 11.62
CA ASP A 228 -1.09 -2.62 11.52
C ASP A 228 -1.23 -3.17 10.09
N CYS A 229 -0.11 -3.52 9.46
CA CYS A 229 -0.07 -4.07 8.10
C CYS A 229 0.10 -5.60 8.10
N TYR A 230 -0.59 -6.31 7.20
CA TYR A 230 -0.64 -7.77 7.14
C TYR A 230 -0.31 -8.27 5.72
N GLY A 231 0.67 -9.16 5.58
CA GLY A 231 1.15 -9.65 4.28
C GLY A 231 2.65 -9.90 4.26
N ASP A 232 3.13 -10.53 3.19
CA ASP A 232 4.56 -10.81 3.02
C ASP A 232 5.30 -9.59 2.44
N TYR A 233 6.60 -9.47 2.73
CA TYR A 233 7.49 -8.42 2.22
C TYR A 233 7.07 -6.98 2.59
N ILE A 234 6.33 -6.80 3.69
CA ILE A 234 6.01 -5.48 4.24
C ILE A 234 7.30 -4.73 4.56
N ALA A 235 7.35 -3.44 4.18
CA ALA A 235 8.49 -2.57 4.48
C ALA A 235 9.83 -3.12 3.96
N SER A 236 9.80 -3.96 2.92
CA SER A 236 11.02 -4.53 2.34
C SER A 236 11.71 -3.52 1.42
N ARG A 237 13.04 -3.60 1.29
CA ARG A 237 13.86 -2.78 0.38
C ARG A 237 13.73 -1.27 0.60
N ILE A 238 13.47 -0.87 1.84
CA ILE A 238 13.43 0.55 2.20
C ILE A 238 14.85 1.10 2.15
N SER A 239 15.08 2.15 1.37
CA SER A 239 16.40 2.75 1.15
C SER A 239 17.42 1.73 0.60
N GLU A 240 16.97 0.80 -0.26
CA GLU A 240 17.82 -0.26 -0.85
C GLU A 240 18.73 0.28 -1.96
N ARG A 241 18.38 1.36 -2.68
CA ARG A 241 19.03 1.70 -3.97
C ARG A 241 19.48 3.15 -4.09
N SER A 242 19.80 3.81 -2.99
CA SER A 242 20.12 5.23 -3.05
C SER A 242 21.02 5.69 -1.91
N GLU A 243 22.32 5.76 -2.20
CA GLU A 243 23.36 6.29 -1.31
C GLU A 243 23.07 7.73 -0.85
N ASN A 244 22.36 8.49 -1.69
CA ASN A 244 22.00 9.88 -1.42
C ASN A 244 20.62 10.01 -0.75
N ALA A 245 19.76 8.99 -0.80
CA ALA A 245 18.49 9.01 -0.11
C ALA A 245 18.67 8.82 1.41
N GLY A 246 17.78 9.44 2.16
CA GLY A 246 17.82 9.39 3.61
C GLY A 246 16.42 9.40 4.19
N ILE A 247 16.09 8.38 4.97
CA ILE A 247 14.88 8.38 5.79
C ILE A 247 15.27 8.81 7.19
N ARG A 248 14.68 9.89 7.72
CA ARG A 248 15.03 10.30 9.09
C ARG A 248 14.42 9.33 10.09
N ASN A 249 13.11 9.10 10.04
CA ASN A 249 12.43 8.22 10.98
C ASN A 249 11.61 7.17 10.22
N CYS A 250 11.80 5.90 10.55
CA CYS A 250 11.03 4.77 10.04
C CYS A 250 10.40 4.01 11.21
N TYR A 251 9.07 3.89 11.21
CA TYR A 251 8.29 3.20 12.23
C TYR A 251 7.55 2.05 11.57
N ILE A 252 7.84 0.83 12.00
CA ILE A 252 7.18 -0.41 11.60
C ILE A 252 6.56 -0.98 12.87
N ILE A 253 5.23 -0.96 12.95
CA ILE A 253 4.51 -1.28 14.19
C ILE A 253 3.38 -2.24 13.88
N ASN A 254 3.29 -3.33 14.63
CA ASN A 254 2.25 -4.36 14.49
C ASN A 254 2.15 -4.92 13.06
N ALA A 255 3.25 -5.00 12.30
CA ALA A 255 3.21 -5.70 11.02
C ALA A 255 3.26 -7.23 11.22
N ASN A 256 2.61 -7.95 10.31
CA ASN A 256 2.43 -9.39 10.38
C ASN A 256 2.58 -10.05 9.01
N GLY A 257 3.43 -11.08 8.94
CA GLY A 257 3.75 -11.82 7.73
C GLY A 257 5.21 -12.25 7.68
N ASN A 258 5.67 -12.64 6.49
CA ASN A 258 7.07 -13.03 6.27
C ASN A 258 7.87 -11.90 5.63
N TYR A 259 9.18 -11.87 5.89
CA TYR A 259 10.11 -10.92 5.28
C TYR A 259 9.79 -9.45 5.58
N ILE A 260 9.27 -9.19 6.78
CA ILE A 260 9.05 -7.83 7.27
C ILE A 260 10.41 -7.15 7.42
N ALA A 261 10.51 -5.90 6.96
CA ALA A 261 11.74 -5.10 7.04
C ALA A 261 12.95 -5.76 6.36
N ASN A 262 12.71 -6.58 5.32
CA ASN A 262 13.82 -7.18 4.57
C ASN A 262 14.61 -6.13 3.81
N LYS A 263 15.96 -6.13 3.89
CA LYS A 263 16.83 -5.20 3.16
C LYS A 263 16.62 -3.71 3.52
N LEU A 264 16.51 -3.37 4.81
CA LEU A 264 16.50 -1.96 5.23
C LEU A 264 17.88 -1.34 5.04
N ALA A 265 17.91 -0.15 4.44
CA ALA A 265 19.12 0.64 4.27
C ALA A 265 20.25 -0.16 3.60
N ALA A 266 19.94 -0.95 2.57
CA ALA A 266 20.94 -1.79 1.93
C ALA A 266 21.92 -1.02 1.03
N GLU A 267 21.61 0.21 0.61
CA GLU A 267 22.57 1.13 -0.05
C GLU A 267 22.39 2.57 0.44
N GLY A 268 21.23 2.92 1.02
CA GLY A 268 20.94 4.26 1.53
C GLY A 268 21.01 4.39 3.04
N LYS A 269 20.52 5.53 3.56
CA LYS A 269 20.64 5.87 4.98
C LYS A 269 19.30 5.94 5.69
N ILE A 270 19.22 5.46 6.93
CA ILE A 270 18.08 5.68 7.82
C ILE A 270 18.58 6.16 9.18
N ASN A 271 18.11 7.30 9.69
CA ASN A 271 18.62 7.78 10.98
C ASN A 271 18.04 6.95 12.14
N TYR A 272 16.73 6.76 12.18
CA TYR A 272 16.05 6.04 13.24
C TYR A 272 15.09 5.01 12.66
N VAL A 273 15.22 3.75 13.10
CA VAL A 273 14.28 2.68 12.81
C VAL A 273 13.67 2.18 14.11
N PHE A 274 12.35 2.09 14.16
CA PHE A 274 11.59 1.52 15.26
C PHE A 274 10.75 0.35 14.73
N ILE A 275 11.00 -0.86 15.22
CA ILE A 275 10.25 -2.07 14.87
C ILE A 275 9.59 -2.58 16.15
N VAL A 276 8.26 -2.59 16.22
CA VAL A 276 7.52 -2.84 17.49
C VAL A 276 6.35 -3.80 17.28
N ASN A 277 6.28 -4.83 18.13
CA ASN A 277 5.18 -5.80 18.22
C ASN A 277 4.88 -6.54 16.91
N GLU A 278 5.93 -7.01 16.27
CA GLU A 278 5.82 -7.75 15.01
C GLU A 278 5.47 -9.22 15.28
N ASN A 279 4.39 -9.69 14.64
CA ASN A 279 3.97 -11.09 14.66
C ASN A 279 4.30 -11.69 13.29
N GLY A 280 5.52 -12.15 13.11
CA GLY A 280 5.98 -12.62 11.82
C GLY A 280 7.48 -12.92 11.79
N ASN A 281 7.99 -13.22 10.60
CA ASN A 281 9.43 -13.36 10.38
C ASN A 281 10.01 -12.00 10.00
N VAL A 282 10.57 -11.31 10.98
CA VAL A 282 11.33 -10.07 10.75
C VAL A 282 12.70 -10.50 10.23
N ASN A 283 12.91 -10.29 8.93
CA ASN A 283 14.14 -10.71 8.27
C ASN A 283 15.03 -9.49 8.08
N LEU A 284 15.91 -9.21 9.03
CA LEU A 284 16.92 -8.17 8.94
C LEU A 284 18.14 -8.60 8.11
N GLY A 285 17.96 -9.59 7.22
CA GLY A 285 18.94 -9.94 6.21
C GLY A 285 19.22 -8.78 5.26
N ASP A 286 20.51 -8.56 4.99
CA ASP A 286 21.07 -7.45 4.20
C ASP A 286 20.72 -6.05 4.75
N VAL A 287 20.41 -5.93 6.04
CA VAL A 287 20.34 -4.62 6.69
C VAL A 287 21.72 -4.00 6.69
N THR A 288 21.81 -2.74 6.26
CA THR A 288 23.08 -2.00 6.09
C THR A 288 24.10 -2.72 5.20
N ALA A 289 23.64 -3.50 4.22
CA ALA A 289 24.51 -4.02 3.18
C ALA A 289 25.11 -2.88 2.33
N ARG A 290 26.04 -3.20 1.41
CA ARG A 290 26.51 -2.36 0.28
C ARG A 290 26.61 -0.85 0.57
N ASN A 291 27.25 -0.46 1.68
CA ASN A 291 27.50 0.92 2.11
C ASN A 291 26.29 1.69 2.69
N GLY A 292 25.12 1.07 2.82
CA GLY A 292 24.01 1.69 3.52
C GLY A 292 24.22 1.71 5.03
N SER A 293 23.47 2.57 5.73
CA SER A 293 23.66 2.77 7.17
C SER A 293 22.36 3.05 7.90
N ILE A 294 22.24 2.53 9.12
CA ILE A 294 21.20 2.91 10.07
C ILE A 294 21.90 3.53 11.28
N ASN A 295 21.53 4.74 11.71
CA ASN A 295 22.22 5.36 12.85
C ASN A 295 21.72 4.79 14.19
N THR A 296 20.43 4.46 14.29
CA THR A 296 19.84 3.90 15.49
C THR A 296 18.68 2.97 15.15
N LEU A 297 18.72 1.74 15.70
CA LEU A 297 17.70 0.72 15.50
C LEU A 297 17.12 0.31 16.86
N TYR A 298 15.80 0.43 17.00
CA TYR A 298 15.03 -0.06 18.14
C TYR A 298 14.17 -1.22 17.68
N VAL A 299 14.37 -2.41 18.24
CA VAL A 299 13.52 -3.58 17.97
C VAL A 299 12.90 -4.08 19.26
N VAL A 300 11.56 -4.11 19.29
CA VAL A 300 10.75 -4.59 20.40
C VAL A 300 9.77 -5.62 19.83
N SER A 301 10.24 -6.83 19.58
CA SER A 301 9.38 -7.93 19.09
C SER A 301 8.67 -8.62 20.26
N ILE A 302 7.45 -9.12 20.08
CA ILE A 302 6.68 -9.79 21.15
C ILE A 302 6.35 -11.25 20.79
N GLY A 303 6.43 -11.66 19.51
CA GLY A 303 6.05 -13.00 19.10
C GLY A 303 6.71 -13.57 17.83
N GLY A 304 7.61 -12.83 17.18
CA GLY A 304 8.22 -13.22 15.90
C GLY A 304 9.65 -13.78 15.99
N ILE A 305 10.09 -14.44 14.92
CA ILE A 305 11.50 -14.81 14.70
C ILE A 305 12.21 -13.60 14.09
N ILE A 306 13.34 -13.19 14.68
CA ILE A 306 14.24 -12.20 14.09
C ILE A 306 15.38 -12.96 13.43
N ASN A 307 15.43 -12.93 12.09
CA ASN A 307 16.53 -13.50 11.32
C ASN A 307 17.53 -12.41 10.95
N ILE A 308 18.79 -12.58 11.38
CA ILE A 308 19.93 -11.73 11.02
C ILE A 308 20.88 -12.61 10.21
N SER A 309 21.06 -12.32 8.92
CA SER A 309 21.68 -13.27 7.99
C SER A 309 23.01 -12.80 7.36
N SER A 310 23.77 -11.91 8.01
CA SER A 310 25.15 -11.63 7.59
C SER A 310 26.04 -11.24 8.77
N ASP A 311 27.30 -11.68 8.76
CA ASP A 311 28.29 -11.38 9.80
C ASP A 311 28.59 -9.85 9.87
N ASP A 312 28.60 -9.17 8.71
CA ASP A 312 28.78 -7.72 8.61
C ASP A 312 27.58 -6.94 9.17
N SER A 313 26.36 -7.43 8.93
CA SER A 313 25.13 -6.89 9.53
C SER A 313 25.12 -7.13 11.04
N LEU A 314 25.58 -8.30 11.51
CA LEU A 314 25.62 -8.58 12.94
C LEU A 314 26.62 -7.67 13.66
N ALA A 315 27.84 -7.49 13.14
CA ALA A 315 28.82 -6.59 13.73
C ALA A 315 28.35 -5.13 13.74
N SER A 316 27.77 -4.66 12.63
CA SER A 316 27.19 -3.32 12.52
C SER A 316 26.00 -3.13 13.47
N MET A 317 25.14 -4.15 13.61
CA MET A 317 24.02 -4.12 14.54
C MET A 317 24.46 -4.17 16.00
N MET A 318 25.49 -4.96 16.33
CA MET A 318 26.03 -5.07 17.69
C MET A 318 26.65 -3.74 18.18
N ASP A 319 27.28 -2.97 17.29
CA ASP A 319 27.74 -1.61 17.57
C ASP A 319 26.57 -0.61 17.72
N MET A 320 25.46 -0.82 16.99
CA MET A 320 24.25 -0.02 17.10
C MET A 320 23.39 -0.35 18.34
N PHE A 321 23.57 -1.52 18.95
CA PHE A 321 22.76 -2.01 20.07
C PHE A 321 23.14 -1.43 21.44
N GLU A 322 23.66 -0.20 21.50
CA GLU A 322 24.07 0.43 22.76
C GLU A 322 22.90 0.61 23.77
N LYS A 323 21.62 0.48 23.34
CA LYS A 323 20.42 0.60 24.19
C LYS A 323 19.17 -0.19 23.72
N VAL A 324 19.26 -1.50 23.47
CA VAL A 324 18.06 -2.34 23.22
C VAL A 324 18.05 -3.55 24.16
N ASP A 325 16.94 -3.76 24.85
CA ASP A 325 16.64 -5.00 25.60
C ASP A 325 15.53 -5.76 24.88
N ILE A 326 15.77 -7.05 24.65
CA ILE A 326 15.22 -7.87 23.58
C ILE A 326 14.29 -8.95 24.16
N THR A 327 13.35 -9.40 23.33
CA THR A 327 12.42 -10.50 23.58
C THR A 327 13.12 -11.81 24.02
N LYS A 328 12.39 -12.57 24.84
CA LYS A 328 12.65 -13.96 25.22
C LYS A 328 12.73 -14.85 23.98
N ILE A 329 13.94 -15.20 23.54
CA ILE A 329 14.17 -16.21 22.50
C ILE A 329 13.75 -17.58 23.05
N ASN A 330 12.93 -18.32 22.31
CA ASN A 330 12.54 -19.67 22.69
C ASN A 330 13.75 -20.61 22.53
N ALA A 331 14.36 -21.01 23.64
CA ALA A 331 15.67 -21.70 23.71
C ALA A 331 15.73 -23.09 23.02
N LYS A 332 14.66 -23.56 22.38
CA LYS A 332 14.62 -24.86 21.69
C LYS A 332 15.03 -24.83 20.22
N GLU A 333 15.18 -23.66 19.61
CA GLU A 333 15.52 -23.54 18.17
C GLU A 333 16.89 -22.90 17.90
N LEU A 334 17.68 -22.63 18.96
CA LEU A 334 19.03 -22.05 18.91
C LEU A 334 20.15 -23.09 18.74
N ASN A 335 19.85 -24.31 18.29
CA ASN A 335 20.83 -25.42 18.22
C ASN A 335 21.86 -25.33 17.07
N GLN A 336 22.13 -24.13 16.53
CA GLN A 336 23.26 -23.93 15.60
C GLN A 336 24.10 -22.66 15.85
N TYR A 337 23.90 -21.92 16.94
CA TYR A 337 24.80 -20.84 17.34
C TYR A 337 25.09 -20.86 18.85
N ASP A 338 26.36 -21.05 19.20
CA ASP A 338 26.87 -21.24 20.57
C ASP A 338 27.06 -19.91 21.34
N GLY A 339 26.04 -19.06 21.32
CA GLY A 339 26.03 -17.76 21.99
C GLY A 339 24.78 -17.58 22.84
N SER A 340 24.86 -17.88 24.14
CA SER A 340 23.77 -17.62 25.08
C SER A 340 23.66 -16.12 25.39
N VAL A 341 22.53 -15.48 25.07
CA VAL A 341 22.22 -14.11 25.51
C VAL A 341 21.54 -14.15 26.88
N HIS A 342 22.18 -13.56 27.90
CA HIS A 342 21.60 -13.34 29.23
C HIS A 342 20.98 -11.95 29.33
N ILE A 343 19.76 -11.85 29.88
CA ILE A 343 19.01 -10.60 30.05
C ILE A 343 19.29 -10.02 31.45
N ASP A 344 19.71 -8.76 31.49
CA ASP A 344 19.90 -7.99 32.73
C ASP A 344 18.64 -7.18 33.09
N GLN A 345 18.04 -7.49 34.23
CA GLN A 345 16.85 -6.82 34.80
C GLN A 345 17.01 -5.30 34.99
N ALA A 346 18.24 -4.78 35.08
CA ALA A 346 18.51 -3.35 35.18
C ALA A 346 18.22 -2.62 33.85
N VAL A 347 18.37 -3.30 32.72
CA VAL A 347 18.23 -2.71 31.38
C VAL A 347 16.75 -2.58 31.02
N LEU A 348 15.92 -3.58 31.32
CA LEU A 348 14.46 -3.52 31.19
C LEU A 348 13.84 -2.34 31.94
N LYS A 349 14.31 -2.08 33.17
CA LYS A 349 13.87 -0.91 33.96
C LYS A 349 14.29 0.42 33.33
N LYS A 350 15.47 0.47 32.69
CA LYS A 350 15.97 1.65 31.99
C LYS A 350 15.19 1.94 30.71
N TYR A 351 14.75 0.91 29.99
CA TYR A 351 13.83 1.04 28.85
C TYR A 351 12.46 1.53 29.27
N GLN A 352 11.85 0.94 30.30
CA GLN A 352 10.56 1.40 30.85
C GLN A 352 10.62 2.86 31.32
N ARG A 353 11.75 3.25 31.92
CA ARG A 353 12.03 4.62 32.32
C ARG A 353 12.24 5.56 31.14
N TRP A 354 13.01 5.17 30.12
CA TRP A 354 13.18 5.94 28.89
C TRP A 354 11.86 6.13 28.12
N MET A 355 11.03 5.09 28.09
CA MET A 355 9.66 5.13 27.58
C MET A 355 8.74 6.05 28.40
N GLN A 356 9.00 6.27 29.69
CA GLN A 356 8.25 7.23 30.51
C GLN A 356 8.82 8.66 30.42
N GLU A 357 10.13 8.81 30.16
CA GLU A 357 10.85 10.08 30.15
C GLU A 357 10.92 10.74 28.76
N THR A 358 10.81 9.97 27.68
CA THR A 358 10.75 10.52 26.31
C THR A 358 9.31 10.75 25.88
N LYS A 359 9.04 11.85 25.15
CA LYS A 359 7.77 12.12 24.46
C LYS A 359 7.34 10.98 23.50
N THR A 360 8.21 10.01 23.25
CA THR A 360 7.92 8.76 22.54
C THR A 360 6.97 7.87 23.33
N GLY A 361 7.01 7.91 24.66
CA GLY A 361 6.02 7.30 25.55
C GLY A 361 4.63 7.90 25.37
N ASP A 362 4.56 9.23 25.31
CA ASP A 362 3.32 9.94 25.00
C ASP A 362 2.87 9.63 23.58
N ALA A 363 3.77 9.55 22.59
CA ALA A 363 3.42 9.16 21.23
C ALA A 363 2.88 7.72 21.15
N ILE A 364 3.49 6.75 21.84
CA ILE A 364 3.04 5.36 21.86
C ILE A 364 1.77 5.19 22.70
N ASN A 365 1.66 5.86 23.86
CA ASN A 365 0.44 5.87 24.67
C ASN A 365 -0.69 6.60 23.92
N THR A 366 -0.37 7.62 23.14
CA THR A 366 -1.31 8.24 22.22
C THR A 366 -1.71 7.23 21.15
N LEU A 367 -0.79 6.62 20.41
CA LEU A 367 -1.07 5.60 19.38
C LEU A 367 -1.90 4.44 19.93
N LYS A 368 -1.61 3.97 21.15
CA LYS A 368 -2.42 2.97 21.87
C LYS A 368 -3.78 3.52 22.29
N SER A 369 -3.87 4.77 22.73
CA SER A 369 -5.15 5.41 23.07
C SER A 369 -6.01 5.75 21.85
N LEU A 370 -5.41 5.72 20.66
CA LEU A 370 -6.06 5.89 19.36
C LEU A 370 -6.58 4.56 18.81
N GLN A 371 -6.18 3.43 19.41
CA GLN A 371 -6.71 2.10 19.08
C GLN A 371 -8.23 2.09 19.36
N GLY A 372 -9.03 2.01 18.29
CA GLY A 372 -10.50 2.07 18.35
C GLY A 372 -11.12 3.48 18.40
N LYS A 373 -10.34 4.57 18.31
CA LYS A 373 -10.85 5.94 18.16
C LYS A 373 -10.86 6.38 16.70
N SER A 374 -11.68 7.40 16.39
CA SER A 374 -11.75 7.94 15.03
C SER A 374 -10.42 8.62 14.66
N TYR A 375 -9.96 8.35 13.44
CA TYR A 375 -8.67 8.79 12.91
C TYR A 375 -8.43 10.32 12.94
N THR A 376 -9.49 11.14 13.02
CA THR A 376 -9.40 12.60 13.18
C THR A 376 -8.73 13.02 14.48
N ASP A 377 -8.81 12.19 15.53
CA ASP A 377 -8.12 12.42 16.80
C ASP A 377 -6.63 12.05 16.72
N ALA A 378 -6.26 11.13 15.82
CA ALA A 378 -4.88 10.71 15.60
C ALA A 378 -4.04 11.79 14.91
N ILE A 379 -4.61 12.45 13.89
CA ILE A 379 -3.95 13.55 13.16
C ILE A 379 -3.66 14.72 14.09
N LYS A 380 -4.61 15.13 14.94
CA LYS A 380 -4.40 16.27 15.87
C LYS A 380 -3.24 16.04 16.82
N VAL A 381 -3.01 14.81 17.26
CA VAL A 381 -1.89 14.51 18.15
C VAL A 381 -0.56 14.43 17.41
N LEU A 382 -0.56 13.92 16.17
CA LEU A 382 0.63 13.93 15.32
C LEU A 382 1.04 15.36 14.93
N GLU A 383 0.09 16.26 14.64
CA GLU A 383 0.34 17.70 14.37
C GLU A 383 0.80 18.49 15.61
N LEU A 384 0.47 18.03 16.82
CA LEU A 384 0.88 18.69 18.07
C LEU A 384 2.29 18.30 18.52
N HIS A 385 2.88 17.24 17.97
CA HIS A 385 4.13 16.66 18.47
C HIS A 385 5.28 16.69 17.45
N PHE A 386 5.01 17.08 16.20
CA PHE A 386 5.96 17.26 15.11
C PHE A 386 5.69 18.56 14.35
#